data_AF-A0A2N7ATM9-F1
#
_entry.id   AF-A0A2N7ATM9-F1
#
_cell.length_a   1.000
_cell.length_b   1.000
_cell.length_c   1.000
_cell.angle_alpha   90.00
_cell.angle_beta   90.00
_cell.angle_gamma   90.00
#
_symmetry.space_group_name_H-M   'P 1'
#
loop_
_entity.id
_entity.type
_entity.pdbx_description
1 polymer ?
#
loop_
_entity_poly.entity_id
_entity_poly.type
_entity_poly.pdbx_seq_one_letter_code
_entity_poly.pdbx_strand_id
1 'polypeptide(L)'
;MKSLNSLVLKGLSILTIIAQTLFTLGGISVVFAAIMMFIVSGNDKSEFYRYVLEPGNLTKGSLVLGCINAVIIFICLIITMSSLRKIVNNINQRNFFVQSNLTNIKIMLISIIIFTAANIISMFIFANGTGRSISNIFANSWSQIGVYVIFLAILYTVYLVFKYGVDLQKDSNTVI
;
A
#
# COMPACT_ATOMS: atom_id res chain seq x y z
N MET A 1 28.84 -12.46 -11.41
CA MET A 1 27.40 -12.78 -11.20
C MET A 1 26.95 -12.79 -9.72
N LYS A 2 27.63 -13.47 -8.78
CA LYS A 2 27.23 -13.47 -7.34
C LYS A 2 27.21 -12.08 -6.68
N SER A 3 28.14 -11.17 -7.03
CA SER A 3 28.19 -9.83 -6.44
C SER A 3 27.06 -8.92 -6.90
N LEU A 4 26.65 -9.04 -8.18
CA LEU A 4 25.61 -8.19 -8.78
C LEU A 4 24.24 -8.47 -8.15
N ASN A 5 23.90 -9.75 -7.97
CA ASN A 5 22.63 -10.15 -7.33
C ASN A 5 22.56 -9.69 -5.87
N SER A 6 23.67 -9.80 -5.12
CA SER A 6 23.71 -9.31 -3.74
C SER A 6 23.60 -7.78 -3.67
N LEU A 7 24.21 -7.05 -4.62
CA LEU A 7 24.10 -5.60 -4.70
C LEU A 7 22.65 -5.17 -5.01
N VAL A 8 21.99 -5.82 -5.96
CA VAL A 8 20.58 -5.58 -6.30
C VAL A 8 19.67 -5.83 -5.09
N LEU A 9 19.86 -6.94 -4.37
CA LEU A 9 19.07 -7.27 -3.19
C LEU A 9 19.30 -6.28 -2.04
N LYS A 10 20.54 -5.85 -1.81
CA LYS A 10 20.85 -4.80 -0.83
C LYS A 10 20.20 -3.47 -1.21
N GLY A 11 20.30 -3.08 -2.48
CA GLY A 11 19.64 -1.88 -3.01
C GLY A 11 18.13 -1.92 -2.80
N LEU A 12 17.50 -3.06 -3.13
CA LEU A 12 16.07 -3.26 -2.91
C LEU A 12 15.68 -3.19 -1.43
N SER A 13 16.47 -3.79 -0.54
CA SER A 13 16.26 -3.69 0.91
C SER A 13 16.33 -2.24 1.40
N ILE A 14 17.33 -1.46 0.94
CA ILE A 14 17.44 -0.03 1.27
C ILE A 14 16.23 0.76 0.73
N LEU A 15 15.84 0.51 -0.52
CA LEU A 15 14.66 1.16 -1.11
C LEU A 15 13.39 0.87 -0.33
N THR A 16 13.19 -0.36 0.17
CA THR A 16 12.02 -0.67 1.02
C THR A 16 12.02 0.12 2.32
N ILE A 17 13.19 0.37 2.92
CA ILE A 17 13.30 1.20 4.13
C ILE A 17 12.94 2.65 3.83
N ILE A 18 13.52 3.21 2.76
CA ILE A 18 13.24 4.60 2.34
C ILE A 18 11.74 4.76 2.06
N ALA A 19 11.14 3.85 1.28
CA ALA A 19 9.72 3.87 0.98
C ALA A 19 8.88 3.77 2.26
N GLN A 20 9.21 2.85 3.17
CA GLN A 20 8.49 2.70 4.45
C GLN A 20 8.55 3.97 5.31
N THR A 21 9.70 4.64 5.37
CA THR A 21 9.85 5.93 6.05
C THR A 21 8.96 7.00 5.43
N LEU A 22 8.98 7.13 4.09
CA LEU A 22 8.14 8.09 3.38
C LEU A 22 6.64 7.83 3.62
N PHE A 23 6.20 6.57 3.56
CA PHE A 23 4.82 6.20 3.86
C PHE A 23 4.44 6.46 5.31
N THR A 24 5.36 6.28 6.25
CA THR A 24 5.13 6.57 7.67
C THR A 24 4.97 8.07 7.90
N LEU A 25 5.85 8.89 7.30
CA LEU A 25 5.75 10.35 7.36
C LEU A 25 4.44 10.85 6.73
N GLY A 26 4.04 10.29 5.59
CA GLY A 26 2.76 10.59 4.95
C GLY A 26 1.55 10.18 5.81
N GLY A 27 1.60 9.01 6.45
CA GLY A 27 0.55 8.59 7.37
C GLY A 27 0.42 9.52 8.58
N ILE A 28 1.55 9.90 9.19
CA ILE A 28 1.58 10.85 10.30
C ILE A 28 1.02 12.21 9.89
N SER A 29 1.39 12.73 8.72
CA SER A 29 0.89 14.04 8.26
C SER A 29 -0.63 14.03 8.03
N VAL A 30 -1.20 12.94 7.50
CA VAL A 30 -2.65 12.77 7.37
C VAL A 30 -3.33 12.72 8.74
N VAL A 31 -2.79 11.96 9.68
CA VAL A 31 -3.34 11.87 11.05
C VAL A 31 -3.28 13.24 11.73
N PHE A 32 -2.16 13.95 11.60
CA PHE A 32 -1.99 15.30 12.13
C PHE A 32 -3.03 16.26 11.54
N ALA A 33 -3.19 16.28 10.22
CA ALA A 33 -4.19 17.11 9.55
C ALA A 33 -5.61 16.76 10.03
N ALA A 34 -5.90 15.47 10.22
CA ALA A 34 -7.19 15.01 10.72
C ALA A 34 -7.48 15.50 12.14
N ILE A 35 -6.50 15.45 13.03
CA ILE A 35 -6.63 15.94 14.41
C ILE A 35 -6.79 17.46 14.44
N MET A 36 -5.97 18.18 13.67
CA MET A 36 -6.02 19.65 13.61
C MET A 36 -7.38 20.18 13.15
N MET A 37 -8.11 19.45 12.29
CA MET A 37 -9.48 19.81 11.91
C MET A 37 -10.46 19.96 13.08
N PHE A 38 -10.22 19.30 14.21
CA PHE A 38 -11.07 19.35 15.40
C PHE A 38 -10.56 20.34 16.46
N ILE A 39 -9.26 20.65 16.44
CA ILE A 39 -8.63 21.52 17.44
C ILE A 39 -8.64 22.99 17.01
N VAL A 40 -8.39 23.26 15.72
CA VAL A 40 -8.28 24.64 15.22
C VAL A 40 -9.64 25.35 15.33
N SER A 41 -9.64 26.52 15.95
CA SER A 41 -10.83 27.34 16.23
C SER A 41 -10.58 28.81 15.87
N GLY A 42 -11.62 29.65 15.91
CA GLY A 42 -11.52 31.08 15.59
C GLY A 42 -11.18 31.37 14.12
N ASN A 43 -10.44 32.46 13.88
CA ASN A 43 -10.10 32.92 12.53
C ASN A 43 -9.19 31.92 11.78
N ASP A 44 -8.30 31.25 12.51
CA ASP A 44 -7.37 30.25 11.96
C ASP A 44 -8.09 29.02 11.38
N LYS A 45 -9.30 28.73 11.86
CA LYS A 45 -10.13 27.63 11.36
C LYS A 45 -10.54 27.83 9.91
N SER A 46 -10.88 29.07 9.56
CA SER A 46 -11.30 29.41 8.19
C SER A 46 -10.14 29.24 7.21
N GLU A 47 -8.94 29.67 7.61
CA GLU A 47 -7.74 29.55 6.79
C GLU A 47 -7.25 28.11 6.68
N PHE A 48 -7.24 27.36 7.79
CA PHE A 48 -6.90 25.94 7.78
C PHE A 48 -7.86 25.13 6.90
N TYR A 49 -9.18 25.35 7.05
CA TYR A 49 -10.17 24.74 6.19
C TYR A 49 -10.04 25.18 4.74
N ARG A 50 -9.64 26.42 4.46
CA ARG A 50 -9.33 26.86 3.11
C ARG A 50 -8.23 26.00 2.50
N TYR A 51 -7.09 25.89 3.17
CA TYR A 51 -5.95 25.10 2.67
C TYR A 51 -6.25 23.60 2.54
N VAL A 52 -7.13 23.04 3.37
CA VAL A 52 -7.40 21.59 3.41
C VAL A 52 -8.64 21.19 2.58
N LEU A 53 -9.66 22.06 2.46
CA LEU A 53 -10.94 21.76 1.80
C LEU A 53 -11.08 22.38 0.39
N GLU A 54 -10.59 23.61 0.16
CA GLU A 54 -10.76 24.27 -1.15
C GLU A 54 -10.16 23.51 -2.33
N PRO A 55 -8.99 22.84 -2.20
CA PRO A 55 -8.42 22.12 -3.34
C PRO A 55 -9.32 21.01 -3.89
N GLY A 56 -10.32 20.54 -3.12
CA GLY A 56 -11.20 19.43 -3.49
C GLY A 56 -12.70 19.69 -3.41
N ASN A 57 -13.14 20.91 -3.06
CA ASN A 57 -14.55 21.21 -2.72
C ASN A 57 -15.17 20.21 -1.73
N LEU A 58 -14.37 19.62 -0.85
CA LEU A 58 -14.81 18.53 0.00
C LEU A 58 -15.70 19.07 1.12
N THR A 59 -16.73 18.31 1.47
CA THR A 59 -17.42 18.51 2.75
C THR A 59 -16.53 18.05 3.91
N LYS A 60 -16.76 18.59 5.11
CA LYS A 60 -16.06 18.14 6.32
C LYS A 60 -16.19 16.63 6.54
N GLY A 61 -17.37 16.04 6.26
CA GLY A 61 -17.62 14.61 6.40
C GLY A 61 -16.83 13.77 5.39
N SER A 62 -16.83 14.16 4.11
CA SER A 62 -16.02 13.49 3.08
C SER A 62 -14.53 13.60 3.35
N LEU A 63 -14.07 14.71 3.94
CA LEU A 63 -12.67 14.88 4.30
C LEU A 63 -12.26 13.92 5.44
N VAL A 64 -13.06 13.80 6.50
CA VAL A 64 -12.77 12.86 7.60
C VAL A 64 -12.73 11.41 7.09
N LEU A 65 -13.70 11.02 6.26
CA LEU A 65 -13.70 9.70 5.61
C LEU A 65 -12.47 9.53 4.70
N GLY A 66 -12.08 10.56 3.96
CA GLY A 66 -10.87 10.59 3.14
C GLY A 66 -9.60 10.39 3.95
N CYS A 67 -9.47 11.07 5.10
CA CYS A 67 -8.35 10.91 6.03
C CYS A 67 -8.27 9.48 6.59
N ILE A 68 -9.39 8.91 7.05
CA ILE A 68 -9.43 7.52 7.53
C ILE A 68 -8.99 6.56 6.44
N ASN A 69 -9.54 6.72 5.23
CA ASN A 69 -9.20 5.86 4.10
C ASN A 69 -7.73 6.01 3.68
N ALA A 70 -7.18 7.23 3.71
CA ALA A 70 -5.77 7.48 3.44
C ALA A 70 -4.86 6.82 4.48
N VAL A 71 -5.23 6.81 5.77
CA VAL A 71 -4.50 6.09 6.82
C VAL A 71 -4.48 4.57 6.53
N ILE A 72 -5.60 3.98 6.11
CA ILE A 72 -5.66 2.56 5.71
C ILE A 72 -4.69 2.28 4.56
N ILE A 73 -4.66 3.16 3.55
CA ILE A 73 -3.73 3.06 2.41
C ILE A 73 -2.28 3.08 2.89
N PHE A 74 -1.89 4.04 3.74
CA PHE A 74 -0.52 4.12 4.27
C PHE A 74 -0.14 2.88 5.08
N ILE A 75 -1.04 2.38 5.93
CA ILE A 75 -0.82 1.14 6.69
C ILE A 75 -0.54 -0.03 5.75
N CYS A 76 -1.34 -0.20 4.70
CA CYS A 76 -1.17 -1.26 3.72
C CYS A 76 0.18 -1.15 2.99
N LEU A 77 0.61 0.06 2.63
CA LEU A 77 1.91 0.30 2.00
C LEU A 77 3.08 -0.03 2.95
N ILE A 78 2.99 0.39 4.22
CA ILE A 78 3.98 0.09 5.26
C ILE A 78 4.11 -1.42 5.46
N ILE A 79 2.98 -2.13 5.60
CA ILE A 79 2.96 -3.59 5.77
C ILE A 79 3.59 -4.28 4.54
N THR A 80 3.21 -3.84 3.34
CA THR A 80 3.73 -4.40 2.08
C THR A 80 5.26 -4.26 1.99
N MET A 81 5.80 -3.06 2.27
CA MET A 81 7.25 -2.83 2.25
C MET A 81 7.98 -3.63 3.33
N SER A 82 7.40 -3.74 4.52
CA SER A 82 7.96 -4.55 5.62
C SER A 82 8.04 -6.03 5.25
N SER A 83 6.98 -6.58 4.67
CA SER A 83 6.95 -7.97 4.20
C SER A 83 7.90 -8.21 3.03
N LEU A 84 7.99 -7.28 2.07
CA LEU A 84 8.93 -7.36 0.97
C LEU A 84 10.38 -7.37 1.48
N ARG A 85 10.72 -6.49 2.43
CA ARG A 85 12.05 -6.45 3.04
C ARG A 85 12.43 -7.78 3.68
N LYS A 86 11.51 -8.44 4.39
CA LYS A 86 11.74 -9.76 4.98
C LYS A 86 12.04 -10.81 3.91
N ILE A 87 11.28 -10.83 2.81
CA ILE A 87 11.53 -11.74 1.67
C ILE A 87 12.90 -11.48 1.06
N VAL A 88 13.25 -10.22 0.81
CA VAL A 88 14.56 -9.82 0.26
C VAL A 88 15.71 -10.25 1.16
N ASN A 89 15.57 -10.06 2.48
CA ASN A 89 16.59 -10.48 3.44
C ASN A 89 16.75 -12.01 3.47
N ASN A 90 15.65 -12.76 3.44
CA ASN A 90 15.67 -14.21 3.37
C ASN A 90 16.34 -14.71 2.08
N ILE A 91 16.02 -14.11 0.93
CA ILE A 91 16.66 -14.42 -0.36
C ILE A 91 18.16 -14.11 -0.32
N ASN A 92 18.57 -12.99 0.28
CA ASN A 92 19.99 -12.65 0.44
C ASN A 92 20.73 -13.66 1.33
N GLN A 93 20.03 -14.28 2.29
CA GLN A 93 20.52 -15.40 3.11
C GLN A 93 20.36 -16.77 2.44
N ARG A 94 19.90 -16.82 1.19
CA ARG A 94 19.61 -18.05 0.41
C ARG A 94 18.48 -18.92 0.95
N ASN A 95 17.62 -18.34 1.78
CA ASN A 95 16.39 -18.96 2.24
C ASN A 95 15.26 -18.65 1.25
N PHE A 96 15.17 -19.42 0.16
CA PHE A 96 14.22 -19.17 -0.94
C PHE A 96 12.81 -19.69 -0.63
N PHE A 97 12.63 -21.01 -0.46
CA PHE A 97 11.32 -21.64 -0.29
C PHE A 97 10.97 -21.94 1.18
N VAL A 98 11.12 -20.94 2.05
CA VAL A 98 10.78 -21.08 3.47
C VAL A 98 9.36 -20.60 3.77
N GLN A 99 8.70 -21.20 4.77
CA GLN A 99 7.36 -20.83 5.21
C GLN A 99 7.23 -19.33 5.54
N SER A 100 8.30 -18.71 6.07
CA SER A 100 8.36 -17.28 6.34
C SER A 100 8.14 -16.43 5.08
N ASN A 101 8.72 -16.80 3.93
CA ASN A 101 8.51 -16.07 2.68
C ASN A 101 7.08 -16.21 2.20
N LEU A 102 6.52 -17.42 2.24
CA LEU A 102 5.14 -17.68 1.86
C LEU A 102 4.16 -16.84 2.69
N THR A 103 4.37 -16.76 4.01
CA THR A 103 3.57 -15.91 4.91
C THR A 103 3.69 -14.44 4.55
N ASN A 104 4.91 -13.94 4.29
CA ASN A 104 5.11 -12.54 3.91
C ASN A 104 4.46 -12.19 2.55
N ILE A 105 4.54 -13.09 1.56
CA ILE A 105 3.85 -12.90 0.27
C ILE A 105 2.33 -12.87 0.47
N LYS A 106 1.78 -13.75 1.32
CA LYS A 106 0.35 -13.74 1.65
C LYS A 106 -0.08 -12.44 2.32
N ILE A 107 0.73 -11.91 3.25
CA ILE A 107 0.48 -10.61 3.90
C ILE A 107 0.51 -9.48 2.87
N MET A 108 1.48 -9.47 1.94
CA MET A 108 1.51 -8.51 0.84
C MET A 108 0.25 -8.60 -0.02
N LEU A 109 -0.18 -9.80 -0.40
CA LEU A 109 -1.37 -9.99 -1.21
C LEU A 109 -2.62 -9.40 -0.54
N ILE A 110 -2.83 -9.71 0.74
CA ILE A 110 -3.96 -9.15 1.52
C ILE A 110 -3.86 -7.63 1.59
N SER A 111 -2.67 -7.10 1.88
CA SER A 111 -2.44 -5.65 1.98
C SER A 111 -2.71 -4.94 0.66
N ILE A 112 -2.35 -5.53 -0.47
CA ILE A 112 -2.61 -4.98 -1.80
C ILE A 112 -4.09 -5.06 -2.16
N ILE A 113 -4.80 -6.13 -1.79
CA ILE A 113 -6.26 -6.21 -1.97
C ILE A 113 -6.95 -5.06 -1.22
N ILE A 114 -6.59 -4.86 0.05
CA ILE A 114 -7.15 -3.78 0.88
C ILE A 114 -6.77 -2.41 0.28
N PHE A 115 -5.51 -2.23 -0.15
CA PHE A 115 -5.05 -1.02 -0.82
C PHE A 115 -5.86 -0.73 -2.09
N THR A 116 -6.10 -1.72 -2.95
CA THR A 116 -6.88 -1.55 -4.18
C THR A 116 -8.32 -1.15 -3.86
N ALA A 117 -8.96 -1.83 -2.91
CA ALA A 117 -10.31 -1.48 -2.46
C ALA A 117 -10.36 -0.05 -1.89
N ALA A 118 -9.39 0.32 -1.05
CA ALA A 118 -9.29 1.66 -0.49
C ALA A 118 -9.07 2.73 -1.56
N ASN A 119 -8.26 2.47 -2.60
CA ASN A 119 -8.10 3.42 -3.72
C ASN A 119 -9.39 3.63 -4.50
N ILE A 120 -10.16 2.55 -4.73
CA ILE A 120 -11.49 2.66 -5.35
C ILE A 120 -12.42 3.49 -4.48
N ILE A 121 -12.43 3.26 -3.15
CA ILE A 121 -13.22 4.07 -2.20
C ILE A 121 -12.79 5.54 -2.24
N SER A 122 -11.49 5.84 -2.32
CA SER A 122 -11.00 7.21 -2.47
C SER A 122 -11.61 7.88 -3.70
N MET A 123 -11.65 7.20 -4.85
CA MET A 123 -12.25 7.75 -6.07
C MET A 123 -13.72 8.16 -5.85
N PHE A 124 -14.51 7.35 -5.13
CA PHE A 124 -15.90 7.70 -4.77
C PHE A 124 -15.99 8.89 -3.80
N ILE A 125 -15.10 8.98 -2.81
CA ILE A 125 -15.09 10.10 -1.86
C ILE A 125 -14.81 11.42 -2.60
N PHE A 126 -13.82 11.44 -3.48
CA PHE A 126 -13.48 12.62 -4.27
C PHE A 126 -14.52 12.94 -5.36
N ALA A 127 -15.19 11.94 -5.92
CA ALA A 127 -16.32 12.13 -6.82
C ALA A 127 -17.43 12.97 -6.18
N ASN A 128 -17.86 12.53 -4.99
CA ASN A 128 -18.90 13.19 -4.23
C ASN A 128 -18.48 14.60 -3.80
N GLY A 129 -17.20 14.80 -3.44
CA GLY A 129 -16.67 16.13 -3.07
C GLY A 129 -16.62 17.13 -4.22
N THR A 130 -16.25 16.69 -5.41
CA THR A 130 -16.04 17.59 -6.56
C THR A 130 -17.30 17.81 -7.41
N GLY A 131 -18.43 17.18 -7.06
CA GLY A 131 -19.67 17.22 -7.85
C GLY A 131 -19.53 16.58 -9.24
N ARG A 132 -18.44 15.83 -9.48
CA ARG A 132 -18.20 15.15 -10.77
C ARG A 132 -19.07 13.91 -10.86
N SER A 133 -19.62 13.67 -12.05
CA SER A 133 -20.33 12.43 -12.32
C SER A 133 -19.39 11.23 -12.14
N ILE A 134 -19.88 10.20 -11.46
CA ILE A 134 -19.14 8.95 -11.22
C ILE A 134 -18.63 8.35 -12.55
N SER A 135 -19.43 8.47 -13.61
CA SER A 135 -19.08 8.06 -14.98
C SER A 135 -17.78 8.69 -15.48
N ASN A 136 -17.55 9.99 -15.22
CA ASN A 136 -16.36 10.70 -15.69
C ASN A 136 -15.09 10.29 -14.93
N ILE A 137 -15.21 9.77 -13.71
CA ILE A 137 -14.07 9.31 -12.92
C ILE A 137 -13.65 7.92 -13.38
N PHE A 138 -14.60 7.00 -13.55
CA PHE A 138 -14.29 5.68 -14.07
C PHE A 138 -13.73 5.74 -15.49
N ALA A 139 -14.28 6.58 -16.38
CA ALA A 139 -13.76 6.78 -17.73
C ALA A 139 -12.26 7.12 -17.77
N ASN A 140 -11.78 7.89 -16.78
CA ASN A 140 -10.38 8.32 -16.69
C ASN A 140 -9.50 7.44 -15.78
N SER A 141 -10.10 6.54 -14.99
CA SER A 141 -9.39 5.71 -14.00
C SER A 141 -9.34 4.22 -14.35
N TRP A 142 -9.96 3.79 -15.47
CA TRP A 142 -9.91 2.40 -15.95
C TRP A 142 -8.49 1.86 -16.12
N SER A 143 -7.57 2.69 -16.64
CA SER A 143 -6.16 2.31 -16.80
C SER A 143 -5.51 1.99 -15.45
N GLN A 144 -5.75 2.83 -14.44
CA GLN A 144 -5.21 2.66 -13.09
C GLN A 144 -5.79 1.43 -12.39
N ILE A 145 -7.11 1.21 -12.50
CA ILE A 145 -7.77 0.01 -11.96
C ILE A 145 -7.22 -1.25 -12.65
N GLY A 146 -7.07 -1.22 -13.97
CA GLY A 146 -6.47 -2.33 -14.73
C GLY A 146 -5.06 -2.67 -14.25
N VAL A 147 -4.22 -1.66 -14.00
CA VAL A 147 -2.87 -1.86 -13.45
C VAL A 147 -2.92 -2.54 -12.07
N TYR A 148 -3.85 -2.18 -11.19
CA TYR A 148 -4.00 -2.84 -9.89
C TYR A 148 -4.42 -4.29 -10.00
N VAL A 149 -5.35 -4.61 -10.90
CA VAL A 149 -5.80 -5.98 -11.14
C VAL A 149 -4.66 -6.83 -11.71
N ILE A 150 -3.91 -6.31 -12.68
CA ILE A 150 -2.73 -7.00 -13.25
C ILE A 150 -1.69 -7.26 -12.16
N PHE A 151 -1.41 -6.25 -11.33
CA PHE A 151 -0.45 -6.39 -10.23
C PHE A 151 -0.88 -7.45 -9.20
N LEU A 152 -2.17 -7.49 -8.86
CA LEU A 152 -2.75 -8.53 -8.01
C LEU A 152 -2.59 -9.93 -8.62
N ALA A 153 -2.86 -10.09 -9.92
CA ALA A 153 -2.72 -11.36 -10.61
C ALA A 153 -1.25 -11.85 -10.61
N ILE A 154 -0.30 -10.94 -10.86
CA ILE A 154 1.14 -11.24 -10.79
C ILE A 154 1.51 -11.68 -9.38
N LEU A 155 1.12 -10.92 -8.35
CA LEU A 155 1.48 -11.24 -6.97
C LEU A 155 0.84 -12.55 -6.49
N TYR A 156 -0.39 -12.84 -6.91
CA TYR A 156 -1.04 -14.12 -6.64
C TYR A 156 -0.33 -15.30 -7.34
N THR A 157 0.13 -15.09 -8.58
CA THR A 157 0.93 -16.10 -9.29
C THR A 157 2.25 -16.37 -8.55
N VAL A 158 2.94 -15.32 -8.09
CA VAL A 158 4.15 -15.45 -7.25
C VAL A 158 3.84 -16.21 -5.96
N TYR A 159 2.70 -15.93 -5.31
CA TYR A 159 2.25 -16.68 -4.14
C TYR A 159 2.12 -18.18 -4.43
N LEU A 160 1.49 -18.56 -5.54
CA LEU A 160 1.34 -19.97 -5.93
C LEU A 160 2.70 -20.63 -6.16
N VAL A 161 3.62 -19.97 -6.88
CA VAL A 161 4.98 -20.49 -7.11
C VAL A 161 5.70 -20.77 -5.78
N PHE A 162 5.63 -19.84 -4.82
CA PHE A 162 6.24 -20.04 -3.50
C PHE A 162 5.53 -21.12 -2.69
N LYS A 163 4.19 -21.22 -2.79
CA LYS A 163 3.41 -22.26 -2.10
C LYS A 163 3.87 -23.65 -2.55
N TYR A 164 3.83 -23.90 -3.85
CA TYR A 164 4.25 -25.18 -4.41
C TYR A 164 5.74 -25.46 -4.19
N GLY A 165 6.60 -24.44 -4.24
CA GLY A 165 8.02 -24.60 -3.93
C GLY A 165 8.29 -24.99 -2.47
N VAL A 166 7.54 -24.43 -1.51
CA VAL A 166 7.62 -24.82 -0.09
C VAL A 166 7.16 -26.27 0.11
N ASP A 167 6.06 -26.67 -0.55
CA ASP A 167 5.51 -28.02 -0.44
C ASP A 167 6.50 -29.05 -1.00
N LEU A 168 7.08 -28.80 -2.19
CA LEU A 168 8.13 -29.64 -2.77
C LEU A 168 9.37 -29.75 -1.87
N GLN A 169 9.76 -28.67 -1.19
CA GLN A 169 10.90 -28.72 -0.26
C GLN A 169 10.60 -29.58 0.97
N LYS A 170 9.36 -29.56 1.48
CA LYS A 170 8.95 -30.43 2.59
C LYS A 170 8.98 -31.89 2.18
N ASP A 171 8.41 -32.21 1.03
CA ASP A 171 8.38 -33.58 0.49
C ASP A 171 9.81 -34.12 0.30
N SER A 172 10.71 -33.32 -0.28
CA SER A 172 12.12 -33.69 -0.44
C SER A 172 12.84 -33.93 0.88
N ASN A 173 12.52 -33.15 1.92
CA ASN A 173 13.14 -33.29 3.24
C ASN A 173 12.60 -34.49 4.04
N THR A 174 11.44 -35.04 3.66
CA THR A 174 10.87 -36.25 4.30
C THR A 174 11.34 -37.56 3.68
N VAL A 175 11.97 -37.53 2.50
CA VAL A 175 12.46 -38.72 1.78
C VAL A 175 13.93 -39.04 2.14
N ILE A 176 14.65 -38.11 2.78
CA ILE A 176 16.03 -38.29 3.29
C ILE A 176 15.96 -38.66 4.77
#